data_AF-T1B6G8-F1
#
_entry.id   AF-T1B6G8-F1
#
_cell.length_a   1.000
_cell.length_b   1.000
_cell.length_c   1.000
_cell.angle_alpha   90.00
_cell.angle_beta   90.00
_cell.angle_gamma   90.00
#
_symmetry.space_group_name_H-M   'P 1'
#
loop_
_entity.id
_entity.type
_entity.pdbx_description
1 polymer ?
#
loop_
_entity_poly.entity_id
_entity_poly.type
_entity_poly.pdbx_seq_one_letter_code
_entity_poly.pdbx_strand_id
1 'polypeptide(L)'
;TFDFENVPAATAEWLRQRVPVHPSPEALAVAQDRISEKMLFRAIGLDTPAFAAVSTRSELDAAVARIGVPSILKTRRLGYDGKGQFRLRSATDVDAAWAALGAQATPH
;
A
#
# COMPACT_ATOMS: atom_id res chain seq x y z
N THR A 1 -22.73 -7.46 0.45
CA THR A 1 -21.91 -6.52 1.24
C THR A 1 -20.62 -7.22 1.62
N PHE A 2 -19.54 -6.47 1.86
CA PHE A 2 -18.27 -6.97 2.39
C PHE A 2 -17.77 -6.01 3.46
N ASP A 3 -17.18 -6.57 4.51
CA ASP A 3 -16.75 -5.80 5.68
C ASP A 3 -15.22 -5.63 5.76
N PHE A 4 -14.47 -6.32 4.88
CA PHE A 4 -13.02 -6.32 4.85
C PHE A 4 -12.49 -6.14 3.44
N GLU A 5 -11.38 -5.40 3.32
CA GLU A 5 -10.74 -5.07 2.07
C GLU A 5 -9.98 -6.24 1.44
N ASN A 6 -9.73 -7.34 2.14
CA ASN A 6 -8.95 -8.47 1.60
C ASN A 6 -9.73 -9.42 0.66
N VAL A 7 -10.97 -9.07 0.27
CA VAL A 7 -11.74 -9.82 -0.74
C VAL A 7 -11.36 -9.38 -2.17
N PRO A 8 -11.21 -10.28 -3.16
CA PRO A 8 -10.76 -9.88 -4.49
C PRO A 8 -11.71 -8.88 -5.16
N ALA A 9 -11.19 -7.72 -5.58
CA ALA A 9 -12.00 -6.70 -6.26
C ALA A 9 -12.63 -7.24 -7.55
N ALA A 10 -11.95 -8.13 -8.27
CA ALA A 10 -12.48 -8.80 -9.46
C ALA A 10 -13.75 -9.62 -9.15
N THR A 11 -13.84 -10.24 -7.98
CA THR A 11 -15.05 -10.96 -7.55
C THR A 11 -16.20 -9.99 -7.29
N ALA A 12 -15.93 -8.86 -6.63
CA ALA A 12 -16.94 -7.81 -6.41
C ALA A 12 -17.43 -7.22 -7.74
N GLU A 13 -16.53 -7.02 -8.71
CA GLU A 13 -16.87 -6.55 -10.04
C GLU A 13 -17.75 -7.56 -10.81
N TRP A 14 -17.39 -8.83 -10.75
CA TRP A 14 -18.21 -9.89 -11.36
C TRP A 14 -19.60 -9.99 -10.73
N LEU A 15 -19.71 -9.82 -9.41
CA LEU A 15 -20.99 -9.83 -8.69
C LEU A 15 -21.85 -8.61 -9.01
N ARG A 16 -21.26 -7.43 -9.19
CA ARG A 16 -21.97 -6.18 -9.50
C ARG A 16 -22.84 -6.29 -10.76
N GLN A 17 -22.43 -7.13 -11.72
CA GLN A 17 -23.18 -7.39 -12.95
C GLN A 17 -24.47 -8.21 -12.72
N ARG A 18 -24.68 -8.76 -11.52
CA ARG A 18 -25.75 -9.72 -11.20
C ARG A 18 -26.61 -9.29 -10.01
N VAL A 19 -25.98 -8.67 -9.01
CA VAL A 19 -26.64 -8.23 -7.78
C VAL A 19 -26.05 -6.90 -7.31
N PRO A 20 -26.82 -6.05 -6.59
CA PRO A 20 -26.26 -4.87 -5.96
C PRO A 20 -25.09 -5.21 -5.02
N VAL A 21 -23.97 -4.51 -5.20
CA VAL A 21 -22.75 -4.66 -4.39
C VAL A 21 -22.42 -3.32 -3.75
N HIS A 22 -22.26 -3.33 -2.42
CA HIS A 22 -21.91 -2.17 -1.63
C HIS A 22 -20.82 -2.56 -0.60
N PRO A 23 -19.82 -1.68 -0.35
CA PRO A 23 -19.47 -0.50 -1.16
C PRO A 23 -19.04 -0.89 -2.59
N SER A 24 -18.78 0.08 -3.47
CA SER A 24 -18.50 -0.22 -4.89
C SER A 24 -17.18 -1.01 -5.06
N PRO A 25 -17.06 -1.87 -6.09
CA PRO A 25 -15.82 -2.57 -6.39
C PRO A 25 -14.62 -1.63 -6.62
N GLU A 26 -14.84 -0.44 -7.16
CA GLU A 26 -13.80 0.57 -7.35
C GLU A 26 -13.27 1.09 -6.00
N ALA A 27 -14.17 1.35 -5.05
CA ALA A 27 -13.77 1.78 -3.71
C ALA A 27 -12.94 0.68 -3.02
N LEU A 28 -13.35 -0.58 -3.15
CA LEU A 28 -12.59 -1.73 -2.66
C LEU A 28 -11.20 -1.81 -3.31
N ALA A 29 -11.12 -1.70 -4.64
CA ALA A 29 -9.85 -1.78 -5.37
C ALA A 29 -8.86 -0.68 -4.96
N VAL A 30 -9.35 0.54 -4.71
CA VAL A 30 -8.50 1.64 -4.22
C VAL A 30 -8.06 1.41 -2.78
N ALA A 31 -8.97 1.00 -1.89
CA ALA A 31 -8.67 0.77 -0.48
C ALA A 31 -7.68 -0.40 -0.26
N GLN A 32 -7.63 -1.36 -1.19
CA GLN A 32 -6.70 -2.50 -1.14
C GLN A 32 -5.24 -2.12 -1.33
N ASP A 33 -4.94 -0.98 -1.95
CA ASP A 33 -3.59 -0.58 -2.34
C ASP A 33 -3.22 0.78 -1.77
N ARG A 34 -2.28 0.79 -0.81
CA ARG A 34 -1.86 2.01 -0.10
C ARG A 34 -1.33 3.11 -1.02
N ILE A 35 -0.81 2.78 -2.21
CA ILE A 35 -0.36 3.79 -3.18
C ILE A 35 -1.58 4.36 -3.89
N SER A 36 -2.49 3.53 -4.39
CA SER A 36 -3.73 3.97 -5.03
C SER A 36 -4.57 4.84 -4.09
N GLU A 37 -4.73 4.44 -2.84
CA GLU A 37 -5.43 5.20 -1.80
C GLU A 37 -4.81 6.60 -1.60
N LYS A 38 -3.50 6.67 -1.40
CA LYS A 38 -2.81 7.96 -1.20
C LYS A 38 -2.86 8.85 -2.44
N MET A 39 -2.78 8.25 -3.63
CA MET A 39 -2.94 8.98 -4.89
C MET A 39 -4.35 9.54 -5.04
N LEU A 40 -5.39 8.77 -4.67
CA LEU A 40 -6.77 9.25 -4.66
C LEU A 40 -6.92 10.45 -3.72
N PHE A 41 -6.45 10.35 -2.47
CA PHE A 41 -6.56 11.44 -1.51
C PHE A 41 -5.90 12.72 -2.02
N ARG A 42 -4.69 12.63 -2.57
CA ARG A 42 -4.04 13.79 -3.21
C ARG A 42 -4.81 14.34 -4.40
N ALA A 43 -5.35 13.47 -5.25
CA ALA A 43 -6.10 13.87 -6.45
C ALA A 43 -7.38 14.65 -6.11
N ILE A 44 -7.99 14.39 -4.95
CA ILE A 44 -9.17 15.12 -4.45
C ILE A 44 -8.82 16.28 -3.50
N GLY A 45 -7.54 16.66 -3.41
CA GLY A 45 -7.08 17.81 -2.62
C GLY A 45 -6.92 17.55 -1.12
N LEU A 46 -6.88 16.29 -0.69
CA LEU A 46 -6.56 15.93 0.70
C LEU A 46 -5.08 15.70 0.88
N ASP A 47 -4.53 16.24 1.96
CA ASP A 47 -3.14 16.04 2.32
C ASP A 47 -2.87 14.60 2.78
N THR A 48 -1.68 14.11 2.42
CA THR A 48 -1.14 12.84 2.92
C THR A 48 0.29 13.03 3.36
N PRO A 49 0.80 12.21 4.30
CA PRO A 49 2.24 12.12 4.53
C PRO A 49 3.00 11.88 3.22
N ALA A 50 4.25 12.35 3.15
CA ALA A 50 5.14 12.05 2.04
C ALA A 50 5.29 10.53 1.85
N PHE A 51 5.26 10.07 0.60
CA PHE A 51 5.38 8.64 0.29
C PHE A 51 6.09 8.42 -1.05
N ALA A 52 6.61 7.21 -1.22
CA ALA A 52 7.21 6.72 -2.44
C ALA A 52 6.72 5.29 -2.69
N ALA A 53 6.45 4.95 -3.96
CA ALA A 53 6.38 3.55 -4.35
C ALA A 53 7.82 2.99 -4.35
N VAL A 54 7.95 1.74 -3.89
CA VAL A 54 9.23 1.02 -3.82
C VAL A 54 8.98 -0.40 -4.31
N SER A 55 9.58 -0.73 -5.44
CA SER A 55 9.56 -2.04 -6.09
C SER A 55 10.93 -2.71 -6.12
N THR A 56 12.01 -1.97 -5.80
CA THR A 56 13.37 -2.51 -5.78
C THR A 56 14.17 -2.01 -4.57
N ARG A 57 15.27 -2.70 -4.25
CA ARG A 57 16.20 -2.28 -3.19
C ARG A 57 16.73 -0.87 -3.44
N SER A 58 17.09 -0.55 -4.68
CA SER A 58 17.61 0.78 -5.06
C SER A 58 16.53 1.87 -4.92
N GLU A 59 15.28 1.57 -5.27
CA GLU A 59 14.17 2.50 -5.04
C GLU A 59 13.93 2.77 -3.54
N LEU A 60 14.19 1.78 -2.67
CA LEU A 60 14.13 2.01 -1.23
C LEU A 60 15.19 3.01 -0.77
N ASP A 61 16.43 2.90 -1.26
CA ASP A 61 17.49 3.88 -0.93
C ASP A 61 17.09 5.29 -1.39
N ALA A 62 16.62 5.41 -2.63
CA ALA A 62 16.18 6.69 -3.19
C ALA A 62 14.99 7.27 -2.42
N ALA A 63 14.04 6.43 -2.01
CA ALA A 63 12.89 6.84 -1.20
C ALA A 63 13.31 7.35 0.17
N VAL A 64 14.24 6.67 0.85
CA VAL A 64 14.76 7.06 2.17
C VAL A 64 15.57 8.34 2.07
N ALA A 65 16.39 8.52 1.03
CA ALA A 65 17.11 9.77 0.79
C ALA A 65 16.15 10.95 0.55
N ARG A 66 15.01 10.72 -0.11
CA ARG A 66 14.03 11.76 -0.45
C ARG A 66 13.07 12.09 0.71
N ILE A 67 12.61 11.09 1.46
CA ILE A 67 11.61 11.25 2.54
C ILE A 67 12.29 11.50 3.89
N GLY A 68 13.47 10.92 4.10
CA GLY A 68 14.19 10.96 5.36
C GLY A 68 13.76 9.89 6.37
N VAL A 69 14.34 9.99 7.55
CA VAL A 69 14.07 9.16 8.74
C VAL A 69 13.76 10.05 9.93
N PRO A 70 12.88 9.64 10.87
CA PRO A 70 12.21 8.34 10.93
C PRO A 70 11.10 8.17 9.87
N SER A 71 10.95 6.96 9.34
CA SER A 71 9.92 6.61 8.37
C SER A 71 9.45 5.15 8.51
N ILE A 72 8.43 4.75 7.75
CA ILE A 72 7.87 3.39 7.81
C ILE A 72 7.75 2.83 6.39
N LEU A 73 8.43 1.71 6.14
CA LEU A 73 8.22 0.89 4.94
C LEU A 73 6.98 0.03 5.17
N LYS A 74 6.06 -0.01 4.20
CA LYS A 74 4.82 -0.79 4.28
C LYS A 74 4.61 -1.58 3.00
N THR A 75 4.06 -2.78 3.13
CA THR A 75 3.48 -3.49 1.98
C THR A 75 2.31 -2.69 1.44
N ARG A 76 2.19 -2.68 0.11
CA ARG A 76 1.10 -1.96 -0.58
C ARG A 76 -0.25 -2.58 -0.29
N ARG A 77 -0.30 -3.91 -0.17
CA ARG A 77 -1.52 -4.71 0.02
C ARG A 77 -1.35 -5.67 1.19
N LEU A 78 -2.47 -6.24 1.64
CA LEU A 78 -2.56 -7.35 2.62
C LEU A 78 -1.95 -7.07 4.01
N GLY A 79 -1.56 -5.83 4.31
CA GLY A 79 -1.06 -5.46 5.64
C GLY A 79 -2.22 -5.09 6.57
N TYR A 80 -2.31 -5.73 7.73
CA TYR A 80 -3.33 -5.51 8.77
C TYR A 80 -2.68 -5.55 10.16
N ASP A 81 -3.26 -4.87 11.15
CA ASP A 81 -2.78 -4.88 12.56
C ASP A 81 -1.26 -4.69 12.73
N GLY A 82 -0.67 -3.80 11.93
CA GLY A 82 0.78 -3.54 11.94
C GLY A 82 1.63 -4.55 11.16
N LYS A 83 1.08 -5.67 10.69
CA LYS A 83 1.78 -6.60 9.79
C LYS A 83 2.06 -5.96 8.44
N GLY A 84 3.16 -6.39 7.81
CA GLY A 84 3.63 -5.81 6.56
C GLY A 84 4.16 -4.39 6.73
N GLN A 85 4.70 -4.04 7.91
CA GLN A 85 5.28 -2.73 8.18
C GLN A 85 6.62 -2.87 8.90
N PHE A 86 7.59 -2.03 8.55
CA PHE A 86 8.90 -1.95 9.19
C PHE A 86 9.22 -0.48 9.46
N ARG A 87 9.56 -0.15 10.71
CA ARG A 87 9.92 1.23 11.10
C ARG A 87 11.42 1.43 10.91
N LEU A 88 11.79 2.40 10.08
CA LEU A 88 13.15 2.89 9.94
C LEU A 88 13.35 4.06 10.92
N ARG A 89 14.25 3.88 11.88
CA ARG A 89 14.69 4.92 12.82
C ARG A 89 15.87 5.70 12.26
N SER A 90 16.73 5.04 11.49
CA SER A 90 17.88 5.63 10.80
C SER A 90 18.05 5.05 9.39
N ALA A 91 18.89 5.70 8.58
CA ALA A 91 19.23 5.22 7.23
C ALA A 91 19.99 3.87 7.25
N THR A 92 20.52 3.44 8.39
CA THR A 92 21.19 2.13 8.53
C THR A 92 20.19 0.98 8.64
N ASP A 93 18.91 1.25 8.88
CA ASP A 93 17.86 0.22 9.02
C ASP A 93 17.38 -0.33 7.67
N VAL A 94 17.84 0.24 6.56
CA VAL A 94 17.29 -0.01 5.22
C VAL A 94 17.47 -1.47 4.80
N ASP A 95 18.62 -2.07 5.07
CA ASP A 95 18.86 -3.47 4.71
C ASP A 95 17.98 -4.43 5.52
N ALA A 96 17.77 -4.14 6.82
CA ALA A 96 16.86 -4.91 7.66
C ALA A 96 15.40 -4.76 7.20
N ALA A 97 14.99 -3.56 6.80
CA ALA A 97 13.66 -3.30 6.26
C ALA A 97 13.44 -4.06 4.93
N TRP A 98 14.44 -4.07 4.05
CA TRP A 98 14.38 -4.79 2.77
C TRP A 98 14.37 -6.31 2.98
N ALA A 99 15.17 -6.84 3.90
CA ALA A 99 15.14 -8.26 4.23
C ALA A 99 13.76 -8.69 4.77
N ALA A 100 13.10 -7.83 5.56
CA ALA A 100 11.81 -8.12 6.14
C ALA A 100 10.64 -8.08 5.12
N LEU A 101 10.65 -7.15 4.17
CA LEU A 101 9.49 -6.87 3.32
C LEU A 101 9.75 -6.92 1.80
N GLY A 102 11.02 -6.96 1.37
CA GLY A 102 11.42 -6.86 -0.03
C GLY A 102 10.95 -8.02 -0.91
N ALA A 103 10.70 -9.20 -0.34
CA ALA A 103 10.14 -10.34 -1.07
C ALA A 103 8.75 -10.06 -1.68
N GLN A 104 8.01 -9.11 -1.11
CA GLN A 104 6.67 -8.70 -1.56
C GLN A 104 6.72 -7.59 -2.63
N ALA A 105 7.91 -7.12 -3.01
CA ALA A 105 8.09 -6.10 -4.04
C ALA A 105 7.95 -6.65 -5.48
N THR A 106 7.80 -7.97 -5.62
CA THR A 106 7.62 -8.66 -6.89
C THR A 106 6.35 -8.14 -7.61
N PRO A 107 6.43 -7.79 -8.91
CA PRO A 107 5.25 -7.41 -9.68
C PRO A 107 4.23 -8.56 -9.68
N HIS A 108 2.97 -8.23 -9.37
CA HIS A 108 1.82 -9.09 -9.68
C HIS A 108 1.38 -8.89 -11.12
#